data_AF-A0A3D1GE44-F1
#
_entry.id   AF-A0A3D1GE44-F1
#
_cell.length_a   1.000
_cell.length_b   1.000
_cell.length_c   1.000
_cell.angle_alpha   90.00
_cell.angle_beta   90.00
_cell.angle_gamma   90.00
#
_symmetry.space_group_name_H-M   'P 1'
#
loop_
_entity.id
_entity.type
_entity.pdbx_description
1 polymer ?
#
loop_
_entity_poly.entity_id
_entity_poly.type
_entity_poly.pdbx_seq_one_letter_code
_entity_poly.pdbx_strand_id
1 'polypeptide(L)'
;MLLAAGLLLITSQAHAQLLVTVTENGSFEQTELSDRADTLDIAGWTIETAEAASAAYAIVDDTVFGGNRALRIDVTTAGSNQWDIQVINELFEVIPGQSYDLSLWARSDGGGTANFTVGNPAYQEFGRIGSDNVALTDQWQEFTLTFSPGASDTVGRAPLHFSFSANEGRSIWIDSLVITTEIDTTGPLDPIAKGKKKWLGNVYSSSQFSGFTEYWNQVTPENAGKWGSVEATRDQMNWTQLDAAYALAKDNGFPFRFHVLVWGNQQPAWMKGLSAEEQLAEITEWFEAVADRYPDIDYLEVVNEPLHDPPTDQTNDSGSGGYIEALGGEGISGWDWVIKAFEMAREIFPEDTKLMINDYNIVNDQNAAEEYVELIKLLQDRRLIDRVGVQAHAFSNGSNLTSSSITGESQRAILDYIYNETELNIIATEMDIDGNPSLSDGSSQQFQLEKYQEIFPAYWSHPAVEGITLWGWRPGLWRNDKEAFIVNENGDHRLAMDWLRAYVDTAEVELNAAWVDRYDPIAEYKPKFLGSAYSADQAELFFNYWNQITPENAGKWGSVEGARDQMNWAELDAMYALAKQNRVKFRFHVLVWGAQQPSWMNDLPEAEQLEEIEEWINAVAERYPDVDYVEV
;
A
#
# COMPACT_ATOMS: atom_id res chain seq x y z
N MET A 1 -48.64 -5.50 -27.30
CA MET A 1 -48.03 -4.77 -28.42
C MET A 1 -48.33 -3.29 -28.24
N LEU A 2 -47.46 -2.58 -27.51
CA LEU A 2 -47.25 -1.13 -27.56
C LEU A 2 -46.11 -0.83 -26.56
N LEU A 3 -44.92 -0.61 -27.12
CA LEU A 3 -43.74 -0.13 -26.41
C LEU A 3 -44.00 1.30 -25.93
N ALA A 4 -43.79 1.56 -24.64
CA ALA A 4 -43.56 2.91 -24.13
C ALA A 4 -42.03 3.10 -24.07
N ALA A 5 -41.50 3.87 -25.02
CA ALA A 5 -40.12 4.30 -25.01
C ALA A 5 -39.95 5.34 -23.89
N GLY A 6 -39.29 4.94 -22.80
CA GLY A 6 -38.72 5.86 -21.83
C GLY A 6 -37.56 6.60 -22.48
N LEU A 7 -37.72 7.90 -22.63
CA LEU A 7 -36.69 8.81 -23.12
C LEU A 7 -35.56 8.85 -22.09
N LEU A 8 -34.52 8.05 -22.32
CA LEU A 8 -33.26 8.16 -21.59
C LEU A 8 -32.62 9.47 -22.06
N LEU A 9 -32.75 10.53 -21.26
CA LEU A 9 -31.90 11.72 -21.38
C LEU A 9 -30.49 11.31 -20.97
N ILE A 10 -29.73 10.79 -21.92
CA ILE A 10 -28.27 10.70 -21.82
C ILE A 10 -27.80 12.16 -21.92
N THR A 11 -27.62 12.82 -20.77
CA THR A 11 -26.75 13.99 -20.71
C THR A 11 -25.35 13.47 -21.02
N SER A 12 -24.86 13.70 -22.23
CA SER A 12 -23.44 13.55 -22.52
C SER A 12 -22.69 14.51 -21.60
N GLN A 13 -22.11 14.01 -20.51
CA GLN A 13 -20.96 14.69 -19.92
C GLN A 13 -19.91 14.73 -21.03
N ALA A 14 -19.65 15.92 -21.57
CA ALA A 14 -18.44 16.13 -22.34
C ALA A 14 -17.29 15.81 -21.39
N HIS A 15 -16.62 14.68 -21.61
CA HIS A 15 -15.42 14.33 -20.86
C HIS A 15 -14.36 15.35 -21.29
N ALA A 16 -13.83 16.10 -20.33
CA ALA A 16 -12.85 17.13 -20.59
C ALA A 16 -11.51 16.48 -20.97
N GLN A 17 -10.88 16.99 -22.02
CA GLN A 17 -9.48 16.71 -22.31
C GLN A 17 -8.65 17.21 -21.12
N LEU A 18 -7.82 16.35 -20.54
CA LEU A 18 -7.04 16.66 -19.34
C LEU A 18 -5.73 17.33 -19.74
N LEU A 19 -5.52 18.60 -19.36
CA LEU A 19 -4.29 19.33 -19.63
C LEU A 19 -3.28 19.11 -18.49
N VAL A 20 -2.24 18.30 -18.71
CA VAL A 20 -1.18 18.00 -17.73
C VAL A 20 0.04 18.86 -18.00
N THR A 21 0.53 19.62 -17.01
CA THR A 21 1.81 20.36 -17.09
C THR A 21 2.98 19.48 -16.66
N VAL A 22 4.03 19.38 -17.49
CA VAL A 22 5.22 18.53 -17.23
C VAL A 22 6.50 19.32 -16.93
N THR A 23 6.40 20.65 -16.87
CA THR A 23 7.53 21.55 -16.59
C THR A 23 7.59 21.95 -15.12
N GLU A 24 8.79 21.88 -14.54
CA GLU A 24 9.08 22.35 -13.18
C GLU A 24 9.62 23.79 -13.21
N ASN A 25 9.15 24.62 -12.26
CA ASN A 25 9.61 25.98 -11.99
C ASN A 25 9.80 26.88 -13.24
N GLY A 26 8.89 26.76 -14.21
CA GLY A 26 8.98 27.49 -15.47
C GLY A 26 8.85 29.02 -15.37
N SER A 27 8.36 29.53 -14.24
CA SER A 27 8.24 30.95 -13.91
C SER A 27 9.27 31.44 -12.89
N PHE A 28 10.23 30.61 -12.48
CA PHE A 28 11.29 30.95 -11.53
C PHE A 28 10.82 31.40 -10.12
N GLU A 29 9.54 31.22 -9.77
CA GLU A 29 8.98 31.65 -8.48
C GLU A 29 9.61 30.93 -7.28
N GLN A 30 10.17 29.75 -7.51
CA GLN A 30 10.88 28.97 -6.49
C GLN A 30 12.34 29.38 -6.34
N THR A 31 12.81 30.34 -7.14
CA THR A 31 14.22 30.76 -7.18
C THR A 31 14.40 32.13 -6.52
N GLU A 32 15.42 32.24 -5.68
CA GLU A 32 15.76 33.51 -5.03
C GLU A 32 16.32 34.54 -6.03
N LEU A 33 16.13 35.83 -5.71
CA LEU A 33 16.71 36.91 -6.50
C LEU A 33 18.24 36.83 -6.47
N SER A 34 18.86 36.96 -7.63
CA SER A 34 20.31 36.83 -7.76
C SER A 34 20.82 37.55 -9.00
N ASP A 35 21.97 38.19 -8.90
CA ASP A 35 22.71 38.75 -10.04
C ASP A 35 23.64 37.71 -10.70
N ARG A 36 23.62 36.46 -10.21
CA ARG A 36 24.45 35.32 -10.66
C ARG A 36 23.63 34.03 -10.75
N ALA A 37 22.56 34.07 -11.54
CA ALA A 37 21.68 32.92 -11.74
C ALA A 37 22.41 31.69 -12.31
N ASP A 38 23.50 31.90 -13.06
CA ASP A 38 24.39 30.86 -13.60
C ASP A 38 25.14 30.05 -12.53
N THR A 39 25.12 30.51 -11.27
CA THR A 39 25.77 29.81 -10.15
C THR A 39 24.77 29.14 -9.21
N LEU A 40 23.47 29.29 -9.47
CA LEU A 40 22.40 28.69 -8.68
C LEU A 40 22.02 27.33 -9.24
N ASP A 41 21.53 26.47 -8.34
CA ASP A 41 20.80 25.27 -8.72
C ASP A 41 19.32 25.66 -8.87
N ILE A 42 18.90 25.89 -10.12
CA ILE A 42 17.54 26.32 -10.44
C ILE A 42 16.77 25.07 -10.86
N ALA A 43 15.82 24.64 -10.03
CA ALA A 43 15.02 23.43 -10.29
C ALA A 43 14.45 23.45 -11.72
N GLY A 44 14.71 22.37 -12.47
CA GLY A 44 14.27 22.21 -13.87
C GLY A 44 15.06 23.02 -14.91
N TRP A 45 16.13 23.72 -14.55
CA TRP A 45 16.86 24.61 -15.48
C TRP A 45 18.37 24.40 -15.45
N THR A 46 18.99 24.41 -16.64
CA THR A 46 20.44 24.41 -16.84
C THR A 46 20.85 25.65 -17.64
N ILE A 47 21.87 26.39 -17.19
CA ILE A 47 22.40 27.59 -17.85
C ILE A 47 23.81 27.30 -18.35
N GLU A 48 24.08 27.54 -19.64
CA GLU A 48 25.38 27.28 -20.24
C GLU A 48 25.89 28.46 -21.08
N THR A 49 27.18 28.76 -20.95
CA THR A 49 27.90 29.73 -21.79
C THR A 49 29.24 29.14 -22.22
N ALA A 50 29.49 29.07 -23.53
CA ALA A 50 30.75 28.57 -24.07
C ALA A 50 31.88 29.59 -23.87
N GLU A 51 33.13 29.13 -23.85
CA GLU A 51 34.33 29.96 -23.60
C GLU A 51 34.48 31.13 -24.59
N ALA A 52 34.01 30.97 -25.83
CA ALA A 52 34.07 32.00 -26.86
C ALA A 52 32.93 33.03 -26.80
N ALA A 53 31.96 32.85 -25.90
CA ALA A 53 30.81 33.73 -25.70
C ALA A 53 30.82 34.33 -24.28
N SER A 54 30.00 35.35 -24.04
CA SER A 54 29.87 35.97 -22.72
C SER A 54 28.48 36.52 -22.50
N ALA A 55 27.84 36.09 -21.42
CA ALA A 55 26.57 36.62 -20.92
C ALA A 55 26.56 36.65 -19.38
N ALA A 56 25.74 37.51 -18.80
CA ALA A 56 25.41 37.50 -17.38
C ALA A 56 23.93 37.10 -17.20
N TYR A 57 23.62 36.45 -16.08
CA TYR A 57 22.29 35.89 -15.81
C TYR A 57 21.80 36.34 -14.44
N ALA A 58 20.55 36.81 -14.37
CA ALA A 58 19.97 37.28 -13.12
C ALA A 58 18.51 36.83 -12.96
N ILE A 59 18.13 36.47 -11.74
CA ILE A 59 16.72 36.31 -11.35
C ILE A 59 16.25 37.66 -10.83
N VAL A 60 15.26 38.25 -11.49
CA VAL A 60 14.79 39.63 -11.26
C VAL A 60 13.32 39.66 -10.86
N ASP A 61 12.90 40.75 -10.21
CA ASP A 61 11.50 41.05 -9.84
C ASP A 61 10.98 42.36 -10.45
N ASP A 62 11.79 43.07 -11.22
CA ASP A 62 11.45 44.38 -11.80
C ASP A 62 10.80 44.27 -13.19
N THR A 63 11.18 43.24 -13.96
CA THR A 63 10.71 42.98 -15.33
C THR A 63 10.25 41.53 -15.43
N VAL A 64 8.97 41.31 -15.11
CA VAL A 64 8.33 39.99 -15.04
C VAL A 64 7.10 39.95 -15.96
N PHE A 65 6.73 38.76 -16.44
CA PHE A 65 5.48 38.54 -17.19
C PHE A 65 4.41 37.97 -16.26
N GLY A 66 4.70 36.82 -15.65
CA GLY A 66 3.86 36.13 -14.69
C GLY A 66 4.50 36.14 -13.30
N GLY A 67 3.69 36.09 -12.24
CA GLY A 67 4.22 36.02 -10.88
C GLY A 67 5.07 37.23 -10.48
N ASN A 68 6.18 36.98 -9.79
CA ASN A 68 7.11 37.95 -9.21
C ASN A 68 8.57 37.72 -9.61
N ARG A 69 8.87 36.73 -10.46
CA ARG A 69 10.23 36.36 -10.86
C ARG A 69 10.33 36.18 -12.38
N ALA A 70 11.48 36.50 -12.94
CA ALA A 70 11.85 36.17 -14.31
C ALA A 70 13.37 36.01 -14.42
N LEU A 71 13.83 35.29 -15.44
CA LEU A 71 15.25 35.21 -15.77
C LEU A 71 15.63 36.29 -16.79
N ARG A 72 16.61 37.13 -16.44
CA ARG A 72 17.27 38.07 -17.35
C ARG A 72 18.61 37.51 -17.83
N ILE A 73 18.88 37.68 -19.12
CA ILE A 73 20.13 37.31 -19.81
C ILE A 73 20.71 38.56 -20.46
N ASP A 74 21.89 38.99 -20.03
CA ASP A 74 22.62 40.15 -20.55
C ASP A 74 23.74 39.67 -21.48
N VAL A 75 23.52 39.70 -22.79
CA VAL A 75 24.49 39.18 -23.78
C VAL A 75 25.57 40.22 -24.05
N THR A 76 26.83 39.89 -23.73
CA THR A 76 27.98 40.79 -23.95
C THR A 76 28.68 40.49 -25.28
N THR A 77 28.98 39.22 -25.55
CA THR A 77 29.65 38.77 -26.77
C THR A 77 29.01 37.47 -27.24
N ALA A 78 28.56 37.42 -28.49
CA ALA A 78 28.01 36.20 -29.06
C ALA A 78 29.13 35.25 -29.51
N GLY A 79 28.87 33.94 -29.36
CA GLY A 79 29.72 32.88 -29.85
C GLY A 79 29.52 32.59 -31.35
N SER A 80 30.14 31.50 -31.81
CA SER A 80 30.03 31.05 -33.21
C SER A 80 28.78 30.20 -33.47
N ASN A 81 28.23 29.57 -32.43
CA ASN A 81 27.00 28.79 -32.50
C ASN A 81 25.89 29.44 -31.67
N GLN A 82 24.64 29.13 -32.02
CA GLN A 82 23.46 29.69 -31.35
C GLN A 82 23.35 29.21 -29.89
N TRP A 83 23.81 27.99 -29.61
CA TRP A 83 23.82 27.38 -28.28
C TRP A 83 25.03 27.78 -27.41
N ASP A 84 25.96 28.61 -27.91
CA ASP A 84 27.10 29.08 -27.11
C ASP A 84 26.65 29.98 -25.93
N ILE A 85 25.39 30.43 -25.94
CA ILE A 85 24.66 31.07 -24.83
C ILE A 85 23.28 30.42 -24.83
N GLN A 86 23.01 29.56 -23.83
CA GLN A 86 21.74 28.86 -23.76
C GLN A 86 21.24 28.67 -22.33
N VAL A 87 19.92 28.59 -22.23
CA VAL A 87 19.20 28.24 -21.01
C VAL A 87 18.26 27.09 -21.39
N ILE A 88 18.31 25.99 -20.67
CA ILE A 88 17.59 24.77 -21.03
C ILE A 88 16.64 24.41 -19.89
N ASN A 89 15.37 24.22 -20.19
CA ASN A 89 14.46 23.56 -19.24
C ASN A 89 14.64 22.04 -19.39
N GLU A 90 15.27 21.40 -18.40
CA GLU A 90 15.60 19.98 -18.41
C GLU A 90 15.76 19.37 -17.00
N LEU A 91 15.45 18.10 -16.77
CA LEU A 91 14.80 17.14 -17.68
C LEU A 91 13.31 17.00 -17.32
N PHE A 92 12.43 16.85 -18.32
CA PHE A 92 11.01 16.57 -18.10
C PHE A 92 10.59 15.25 -18.73
N GLU A 93 9.66 14.54 -18.08
CA GLU A 93 9.15 13.26 -18.57
C GLU A 93 8.17 13.46 -19.73
N VAL A 94 8.25 12.58 -20.73
CA VAL A 94 7.33 12.58 -21.88
C VAL A 94 6.86 11.17 -22.22
N ILE A 95 5.66 11.06 -22.77
CA ILE A 95 5.06 9.80 -23.20
C ILE A 95 5.35 9.61 -24.71
N PRO A 96 5.95 8.47 -25.12
CA PRO A 96 6.20 8.18 -26.53
C PRO A 96 4.95 8.36 -27.41
N GLY A 97 5.07 9.21 -28.45
CA GLY A 97 3.98 9.46 -29.40
C GLY A 97 2.83 10.35 -28.91
N GLN A 98 2.85 10.81 -27.65
CA GLN A 98 1.86 11.75 -27.11
C GLN A 98 2.12 13.17 -27.64
N SER A 99 1.05 13.96 -27.85
CA SER A 99 1.16 15.35 -28.32
C SER A 99 1.28 16.31 -27.14
N TYR A 100 2.27 17.20 -27.18
CA TYR A 100 2.53 18.21 -26.15
C TYR A 100 2.50 19.61 -26.75
N ASP A 101 2.09 20.59 -25.96
CA ASP A 101 2.14 22.01 -26.26
C ASP A 101 3.10 22.72 -25.30
N LEU A 102 4.15 23.31 -25.86
CA LEU A 102 5.07 24.22 -25.17
C LEU A 102 4.57 25.66 -25.36
N SER A 103 4.55 26.45 -24.29
CA SER A 103 4.44 27.91 -24.29
C SER A 103 5.56 28.53 -23.48
N LEU A 104 6.06 29.70 -23.91
CA LEU A 104 7.07 30.49 -23.21
C LEU A 104 6.83 31.98 -23.50
N TRP A 105 7.05 32.83 -22.51
CA TRP A 105 7.07 34.28 -22.70
C TRP A 105 8.51 34.79 -22.77
N ALA A 106 8.79 35.63 -23.77
CA ALA A 106 10.10 36.28 -23.90
C ALA A 106 10.00 37.72 -24.40
N ARG A 107 10.97 38.56 -24.01
CA ARG A 107 11.15 39.95 -24.48
C ARG A 107 12.62 40.36 -24.50
N SER A 108 12.90 41.52 -25.07
CA SER A 108 14.18 42.22 -24.90
C SER A 108 13.99 43.72 -24.59
N ASP A 109 15.05 44.51 -24.64
CA ASP A 109 15.10 45.94 -24.34
C ASP A 109 14.93 46.85 -25.59
N GLY A 110 14.81 46.27 -26.79
CA GLY A 110 14.65 47.06 -28.02
C GLY A 110 14.78 46.29 -29.34
N GLY A 111 14.89 44.96 -29.29
CA GLY A 111 15.11 44.07 -30.45
C GLY A 111 15.96 42.85 -30.06
N GLY A 112 15.97 41.79 -30.86
CA GLY A 112 16.80 40.61 -30.55
C GLY A 112 16.41 39.40 -31.37
N THR A 113 17.15 38.32 -31.19
CA THR A 113 16.93 37.05 -31.87
C THR A 113 17.06 35.90 -30.87
N ALA A 114 16.17 34.93 -30.95
CA ALA A 114 16.29 33.70 -30.17
C ALA A 114 15.96 32.47 -31.03
N ASN A 115 16.35 31.29 -30.56
CA ASN A 115 15.91 30.02 -31.13
C ASN A 115 15.43 29.11 -30.00
N PHE A 116 14.23 28.57 -30.13
CA PHE A 116 13.58 27.77 -29.10
C PHE A 116 13.27 26.38 -29.66
N THR A 117 13.82 25.35 -29.04
CA THR A 117 13.73 23.96 -29.51
C THR A 117 13.24 23.05 -28.40
N VAL A 118 12.76 21.88 -28.79
CA VAL A 118 12.45 20.77 -27.89
C VAL A 118 12.97 19.48 -28.51
N GLY A 119 13.55 18.61 -27.68
CA GLY A 119 14.17 17.36 -28.13
C GLY A 119 14.48 16.42 -26.98
N ASN A 120 15.27 15.38 -27.26
CA ASN A 120 15.74 14.42 -26.24
C ASN A 120 17.17 14.73 -25.76
N PRO A 121 17.63 14.07 -24.67
CA PRO A 121 19.01 14.19 -24.17
C PRO A 121 20.10 13.73 -25.16
N ALA A 122 19.73 12.99 -26.21
CA ALA A 122 20.63 12.61 -27.30
C ALA A 122 20.70 13.65 -28.44
N TYR A 123 20.18 14.87 -28.20
CA TYR A 123 20.18 16.02 -29.12
C TYR A 123 19.36 15.81 -30.40
N GLN A 124 18.40 14.88 -30.38
CA GLN A 124 17.41 14.75 -31.45
C GLN A 124 16.25 15.69 -31.18
N GLU A 125 15.99 16.64 -32.08
CA GLU A 125 14.88 17.59 -31.96
C GLU A 125 13.53 16.92 -32.27
N PHE A 126 12.52 17.16 -31.42
CA PHE A 126 11.12 16.86 -31.69
C PHE A 126 10.44 18.03 -32.43
N GLY A 127 10.89 19.27 -32.19
CA GLY A 127 10.35 20.46 -32.85
C GLY A 127 11.08 21.76 -32.49
N ARG A 128 10.70 22.85 -33.17
CA ARG A 128 11.15 24.23 -32.89
C ARG A 128 10.03 25.23 -33.08
N ILE A 129 10.08 26.32 -32.33
CA ILE A 129 9.15 27.45 -32.51
C ILE A 129 9.49 28.17 -33.82
N GLY A 130 8.49 28.35 -34.68
CA GLY A 130 8.67 28.91 -36.02
C GLY A 130 9.38 27.96 -36.99
N SER A 131 9.91 28.50 -38.10
CA SER A 131 10.69 27.71 -39.08
C SER A 131 12.20 27.87 -38.92
N ASP A 132 12.64 28.84 -38.11
CA ASP A 132 14.03 29.23 -37.84
C ASP A 132 14.03 30.15 -36.61
N ASN A 133 15.03 31.02 -36.45
CA ASN A 133 15.10 32.00 -35.37
C ASN A 133 13.89 32.95 -35.31
N VAL A 134 13.51 33.31 -34.09
CA VAL A 134 12.43 34.27 -33.81
C VAL A 134 12.99 35.64 -33.42
N ALA A 135 12.25 36.70 -33.75
CA ALA A 135 12.61 38.06 -33.37
C ALA A 135 11.99 38.42 -32.01
N LEU A 136 12.79 39.03 -31.15
CA LEU A 136 12.35 39.59 -29.86
C LEU A 136 12.07 41.09 -29.98
N THR A 137 11.13 41.58 -29.18
CA THR A 137 10.73 43.00 -29.12
C THR A 137 10.81 43.53 -27.69
N ASP A 138 10.55 44.83 -27.54
CA ASP A 138 10.46 45.48 -26.21
C ASP A 138 9.17 45.18 -25.44
N GLN A 139 8.29 44.33 -25.99
CA GLN A 139 7.09 43.80 -25.35
C GLN A 139 7.24 42.31 -25.08
N TRP A 140 6.58 41.82 -24.04
CA TRP A 140 6.41 40.38 -23.80
C TRP A 140 5.66 39.74 -24.96
N GLN A 141 6.23 38.69 -25.52
CA GLN A 141 5.67 37.90 -26.60
C GLN A 141 5.57 36.44 -26.16
N GLU A 142 4.41 35.83 -26.43
CA GLU A 142 4.22 34.39 -26.26
C GLU A 142 4.74 33.65 -27.48
N PHE A 143 5.45 32.56 -27.23
CA PHE A 143 6.01 31.66 -28.22
C PHE A 143 5.52 30.25 -27.93
N THR A 144 4.87 29.61 -28.91
CA THR A 144 4.26 28.28 -28.74
C THR A 144 4.74 27.27 -29.77
N LEU A 145 4.75 25.99 -29.37
CA LEU A 145 5.08 24.85 -30.23
C LEU A 145 4.31 23.60 -29.77
N THR A 146 3.62 22.96 -30.70
CA THR A 146 3.15 21.58 -30.51
C THR A 146 4.22 20.60 -30.99
N PHE A 147 4.55 19.59 -30.19
CA PHE A 147 5.53 18.55 -30.54
C PHE A 147 5.07 17.16 -30.10
N SER A 148 5.72 16.12 -30.64
CA SER A 148 5.49 14.73 -30.22
C SER A 148 6.83 14.01 -30.10
N PRO A 149 7.14 13.38 -28.95
CA PRO A 149 8.34 12.56 -28.80
C PRO A 149 8.31 11.35 -29.75
N GLY A 150 9.49 10.85 -30.10
CA GLY A 150 9.61 9.62 -30.87
C GLY A 150 9.14 8.39 -30.08
N ALA A 151 9.00 7.26 -30.79
CA ALA A 151 8.41 6.03 -30.24
C ALA A 151 9.18 5.38 -29.07
N SER A 152 10.38 5.87 -28.75
CA SER A 152 11.22 5.40 -27.64
C SER A 152 11.68 6.51 -26.71
N ASP A 153 11.21 7.74 -26.91
CA ASP A 153 11.63 8.89 -26.11
C ASP A 153 10.74 8.99 -24.87
N THR A 154 11.35 8.84 -23.69
CA THR A 154 10.66 8.97 -22.39
C THR A 154 11.07 10.23 -21.62
N VAL A 155 12.06 10.98 -22.13
CA VAL A 155 12.60 12.18 -21.49
C VAL A 155 12.82 13.26 -22.55
N GLY A 156 12.38 14.48 -22.25
CA GLY A 156 12.55 15.67 -23.06
C GLY A 156 13.42 16.74 -22.39
N ARG A 157 13.90 17.66 -23.23
CA ARG A 157 14.56 18.91 -22.86
C ARG A 157 14.11 20.02 -23.81
N ALA A 158 14.05 21.26 -23.31
CA ALA A 158 13.66 22.44 -24.09
C ALA A 158 14.77 23.51 -24.09
N PRO A 159 15.76 23.42 -25.00
CA PRO A 159 16.83 24.41 -25.11
C PRO A 159 16.36 25.75 -25.71
N LEU A 160 16.77 26.84 -25.06
CA LEU A 160 16.56 28.22 -25.49
C LEU A 160 17.92 28.87 -25.80
N HIS A 161 18.10 29.31 -27.03
CA HIS A 161 19.38 29.77 -27.56
C HIS A 161 19.39 31.29 -27.77
N PHE A 162 20.45 31.96 -27.31
CA PHE A 162 20.57 33.43 -27.31
C PHE A 162 21.89 33.95 -27.88
N SER A 163 22.78 33.08 -28.37
CA SER A 163 24.07 33.49 -28.94
C SER A 163 23.92 33.98 -30.38
N PHE A 164 23.55 35.25 -30.52
CA PHE A 164 23.42 35.93 -31.80
C PHE A 164 24.11 37.29 -31.73
N SER A 165 24.80 37.69 -32.79
CA SER A 165 25.41 39.03 -32.87
C SER A 165 24.39 40.16 -32.72
N ALA A 166 23.12 39.90 -33.08
CA ALA A 166 22.02 40.83 -32.85
C ALA A 166 21.74 41.06 -31.35
N ASN A 167 22.15 40.17 -30.46
CA ASN A 167 21.90 40.27 -29.02
C ASN A 167 23.05 40.94 -28.27
N GLU A 168 24.20 41.18 -28.90
CA GLU A 168 25.34 41.82 -28.24
C GLU A 168 24.98 43.21 -27.69
N GLY A 169 25.18 43.39 -26.39
CA GLY A 169 24.83 44.60 -25.66
C GLY A 169 23.36 44.72 -25.28
N ARG A 170 22.57 43.64 -25.37
CA ARG A 170 21.13 43.62 -25.03
C ARG A 170 20.82 42.75 -23.83
N SER A 171 19.76 43.15 -23.13
CA SER A 171 19.09 42.34 -22.12
C SER A 171 17.88 41.61 -22.71
N ILE A 172 17.76 40.32 -22.40
CA ILE A 172 16.66 39.44 -22.80
C ILE A 172 16.02 38.87 -21.53
N TRP A 173 14.69 38.76 -21.50
CA TRP A 173 13.97 38.14 -20.40
C TRP A 173 13.14 36.97 -20.88
N ILE A 174 13.09 35.91 -20.08
CA ILE A 174 12.20 34.76 -20.27
C ILE A 174 11.42 34.50 -18.98
N ASP A 175 10.19 34.00 -19.15
CA ASP A 175 9.27 33.72 -18.05
C ASP A 175 8.17 32.73 -18.51
N SER A 176 7.56 32.06 -17.54
CA SER A 176 6.34 31.28 -17.68
C SER A 176 6.43 30.22 -18.77
N LEU A 177 7.55 29.49 -18.81
CA LEU A 177 7.69 28.33 -19.66
C LEU A 177 6.79 27.21 -19.12
N VAL A 178 5.88 26.73 -19.94
CA VAL A 178 4.96 25.64 -19.61
C VAL A 178 4.94 24.64 -20.76
N ILE A 179 5.08 23.36 -20.44
CA ILE A 179 4.83 22.28 -21.39
C ILE A 179 3.65 21.50 -20.88
N THR A 180 2.63 21.36 -21.71
CA THR A 180 1.38 20.67 -21.38
C THR A 180 1.08 19.55 -22.35
N THR A 181 0.24 18.60 -21.96
CA THR A 181 -0.35 17.63 -22.88
C THR A 181 -1.80 17.39 -22.56
N GLU A 182 -2.62 17.18 -23.59
CA GLU A 182 -4.01 16.73 -23.43
C GLU A 182 -4.08 15.21 -23.41
N ILE A 183 -4.51 14.63 -22.29
CA ILE A 183 -4.82 13.20 -22.19
C ILE A 183 -6.31 13.01 -22.49
N ASP A 184 -6.61 12.19 -23.50
CA ASP A 184 -7.99 11.82 -23.88
C ASP A 184 -8.57 10.84 -22.85
N THR A 185 -9.59 11.30 -22.11
CA THR A 185 -10.30 10.54 -21.07
C THR A 185 -11.66 10.00 -21.56
N THR A 186 -11.96 10.04 -22.86
CA THR A 186 -13.31 9.79 -23.41
C THR A 186 -13.75 8.32 -23.48
N GLY A 187 -12.92 7.37 -23.04
CA GLY A 187 -13.32 5.97 -22.83
C GLY A 187 -13.90 5.76 -21.43
N PRO A 188 -14.70 4.68 -21.19
CA PRO A 188 -14.97 4.27 -19.81
C PRO A 188 -13.62 4.08 -19.10
N LEU A 189 -13.37 4.89 -18.09
CA LEU A 189 -12.13 4.79 -17.33
C LEU A 189 -12.12 3.43 -16.64
N ASP A 190 -11.08 2.67 -16.94
CA ASP A 190 -10.75 1.49 -16.16
C ASP A 190 -10.09 1.93 -14.85
N PRO A 191 -10.20 1.12 -13.77
CA PRO A 191 -9.44 1.36 -12.55
C PRO A 191 -7.96 1.64 -12.85
N ILE A 192 -7.37 2.60 -12.13
CA ILE A 192 -5.98 3.05 -12.34
C ILE A 192 -5.00 1.87 -12.32
N ALA A 193 -5.20 0.92 -11.40
CA ALA A 193 -4.37 -0.27 -11.28
C ALA A 193 -4.86 -1.49 -12.09
N LYS A 194 -5.73 -1.31 -13.09
CA LYS A 194 -6.21 -2.43 -13.91
C LYS A 194 -5.03 -3.13 -14.61
N GLY A 195 -4.98 -4.45 -14.49
CA GLY A 195 -3.91 -5.27 -15.08
C GLY A 195 -2.55 -5.16 -14.38
N LYS A 196 -2.45 -4.37 -13.31
CA LYS A 196 -1.26 -4.31 -12.46
C LYS A 196 -1.26 -5.48 -11.48
N LYS A 197 -0.08 -5.84 -10.99
CA LYS A 197 0.09 -6.91 -9.99
C LYS A 197 -0.42 -6.52 -8.60
N LYS A 198 -0.37 -5.23 -8.28
CA LYS A 198 -0.87 -4.64 -7.05
C LYS A 198 -2.24 -4.01 -7.29
N TRP A 199 -3.09 -3.97 -6.27
CA TRP A 199 -4.30 -3.15 -6.31
C TRP A 199 -4.05 -1.73 -5.83
N LEU A 200 -4.85 -0.80 -6.34
CA LEU A 200 -5.02 0.55 -5.83
C LEU A 200 -6.50 0.71 -5.50
N GLY A 201 -6.79 0.62 -4.21
CA GLY A 201 -8.13 0.65 -3.65
C GLY A 201 -8.48 1.97 -3.00
N ASN A 202 -9.70 2.03 -2.50
CA ASN A 202 -10.18 3.18 -1.75
C ASN A 202 -11.33 2.79 -0.82
N VAL A 203 -11.68 3.70 0.09
CA VAL A 203 -12.83 3.51 0.97
C VAL A 203 -14.16 3.75 0.26
N TYR A 204 -15.17 2.99 0.65
CA TYR A 204 -16.55 3.12 0.18
C TYR A 204 -17.40 3.76 1.26
N SER A 205 -18.03 4.89 0.90
CA SER A 205 -19.02 5.59 1.71
C SER A 205 -19.87 6.52 0.84
N SER A 206 -20.85 7.19 1.44
CA SER A 206 -21.75 8.10 0.73
C SER A 206 -21.06 9.27 0.01
N SER A 207 -19.92 9.75 0.51
CA SER A 207 -19.14 10.82 -0.14
C SER A 207 -18.23 10.27 -1.24
N GLN A 208 -17.81 9.01 -1.10
CA GLN A 208 -16.77 8.41 -1.94
C GLN A 208 -17.33 7.55 -3.09
N PHE A 209 -18.54 6.99 -3.04
CA PHE A 209 -19.00 5.98 -4.03
C PHE A 209 -19.00 6.43 -5.51
N SER A 210 -19.13 7.73 -5.79
CA SER A 210 -19.29 8.23 -7.16
C SER A 210 -18.03 8.00 -7.98
N GLY A 211 -18.17 7.29 -9.10
CA GLY A 211 -17.04 6.95 -9.98
C GLY A 211 -16.11 5.89 -9.41
N PHE A 212 -16.44 5.19 -8.33
CA PHE A 212 -15.51 4.25 -7.65
C PHE A 212 -14.79 3.30 -8.64
N THR A 213 -15.55 2.62 -9.50
CA THR A 213 -15.04 1.59 -10.43
C THR A 213 -14.26 2.17 -11.61
N GLU A 214 -14.22 3.50 -11.75
CA GLU A 214 -13.45 4.21 -12.79
C GLU A 214 -12.00 4.49 -12.35
N TYR A 215 -11.72 4.37 -11.04
CA TYR A 215 -10.42 4.71 -10.46
C TYR A 215 -9.82 3.55 -9.65
N TRP A 216 -10.64 2.76 -8.96
CA TRP A 216 -10.15 1.86 -7.92
C TRP A 216 -10.54 0.40 -8.17
N ASN A 217 -9.68 -0.53 -7.74
CA ASN A 217 -9.89 -1.97 -7.90
C ASN A 217 -9.74 -2.78 -6.60
N GLN A 218 -9.95 -2.13 -5.44
CA GLN A 218 -10.12 -2.76 -4.12
C GLN A 218 -11.06 -1.89 -3.27
N VAL A 219 -11.87 -2.51 -2.41
CA VAL A 219 -12.92 -1.82 -1.64
C VAL A 219 -12.77 -2.08 -0.14
N THR A 220 -12.79 -1.01 0.66
CA THR A 220 -12.89 -1.05 2.13
C THR A 220 -14.08 -0.20 2.59
N PRO A 221 -14.95 -0.62 3.52
CA PRO A 221 -15.99 0.25 4.07
C PRO A 221 -15.38 1.32 5.01
N GLU A 222 -15.58 2.61 4.75
CA GLU A 222 -14.93 3.69 5.56
C GLU A 222 -15.33 3.65 7.04
N ASN A 223 -16.64 3.55 7.28
CA ASN A 223 -17.21 3.50 8.63
C ASN A 223 -18.20 2.35 8.82
N ALA A 224 -18.74 1.81 7.72
CA ALA A 224 -19.86 0.88 7.78
C ALA A 224 -19.48 -0.51 8.31
N GLY A 225 -18.19 -0.86 8.33
CA GLY A 225 -17.70 -2.11 8.90
C GLY A 225 -17.31 -2.01 10.39
N LYS A 226 -17.34 -0.82 10.98
CA LYS A 226 -17.05 -0.62 12.41
C LYS A 226 -18.25 -1.04 13.25
N TRP A 227 -18.01 -1.78 14.34
CA TRP A 227 -19.08 -2.41 15.12
C TRP A 227 -20.14 -1.40 15.61
N GLY A 228 -19.74 -0.26 16.16
CA GLY A 228 -20.70 0.76 16.61
C GLY A 228 -21.52 1.42 15.48
N SER A 229 -21.06 1.36 14.23
CA SER A 229 -21.84 1.82 13.07
C SER A 229 -22.93 0.80 12.69
N VAL A 230 -22.61 -0.49 12.82
CA VAL A 230 -23.56 -1.56 12.53
C VAL A 230 -24.55 -1.74 13.67
N GLU A 231 -24.09 -1.70 14.91
CA GLU A 231 -24.88 -2.03 16.09
C GLU A 231 -24.84 -0.92 17.15
N ALA A 232 -25.23 0.29 16.75
CA ALA A 232 -25.31 1.43 17.67
C ALA A 232 -26.28 1.18 18.85
N THR A 233 -27.26 0.29 18.66
CA THR A 233 -28.19 -0.19 19.70
C THR A 233 -28.17 -1.71 19.68
N ARG A 234 -27.98 -2.33 20.85
CA ARG A 234 -27.94 -3.78 21.01
C ARG A 234 -29.10 -4.47 20.29
N ASP A 235 -28.81 -5.54 19.57
CA ASP A 235 -29.73 -6.35 18.77
C ASP A 235 -30.40 -5.61 17.60
N GLN A 236 -29.89 -4.43 17.20
CA GLN A 236 -30.42 -3.64 16.08
C GLN A 236 -29.33 -3.36 15.05
N MET A 237 -29.13 -4.33 14.16
CA MET A 237 -28.10 -4.28 13.14
C MET A 237 -28.49 -3.39 11.94
N ASN A 238 -27.55 -2.56 11.48
CA ASN A 238 -27.63 -1.77 10.26
C ASN A 238 -26.49 -2.12 9.31
N TRP A 239 -26.74 -3.10 8.44
CA TRP A 239 -25.78 -3.61 7.47
C TRP A 239 -25.73 -2.82 6.15
N THR A 240 -26.65 -1.87 5.94
CA THR A 240 -26.97 -1.30 4.62
C THR A 240 -25.75 -0.83 3.82
N GLN A 241 -24.85 -0.06 4.44
CA GLN A 241 -23.69 0.51 3.73
C GLN A 241 -22.55 -0.51 3.60
N LEU A 242 -22.45 -1.46 4.52
CA LEU A 242 -21.47 -2.52 4.46
C LEU A 242 -21.82 -3.54 3.37
N ASP A 243 -23.10 -3.91 3.26
CA ASP A 243 -23.63 -4.72 2.16
C ASP A 243 -23.30 -4.09 0.81
N ALA A 244 -23.48 -2.78 0.68
CA ALA A 244 -23.21 -2.06 -0.55
C ALA A 244 -21.71 -2.07 -0.92
N ALA A 245 -20.82 -1.89 0.06
CA ALA A 245 -19.37 -1.96 -0.16
C ALA A 245 -18.94 -3.38 -0.56
N TYR A 246 -19.45 -4.40 0.14
CA TYR A 246 -19.17 -5.80 -0.15
C TYR A 246 -19.68 -6.19 -1.55
N ALA A 247 -20.94 -5.86 -1.87
CA ALA A 247 -21.52 -6.13 -3.17
C ALA A 247 -20.75 -5.44 -4.30
N LEU A 248 -20.34 -4.18 -4.14
CA LEU A 248 -19.50 -3.49 -5.11
C LEU A 248 -18.20 -4.26 -5.38
N ALA A 249 -17.54 -4.74 -4.33
CA ALA A 249 -16.31 -5.50 -4.48
C ALA A 249 -16.55 -6.80 -5.26
N LYS A 250 -17.54 -7.60 -4.82
CA LYS A 250 -17.82 -8.91 -5.41
C LYS A 250 -18.34 -8.82 -6.84
N ASP A 251 -19.23 -7.88 -7.14
CA ASP A 251 -19.81 -7.67 -8.48
C ASP A 251 -18.76 -7.29 -9.52
N ASN A 252 -17.65 -6.67 -9.09
CA ASN A 252 -16.56 -6.23 -9.97
C ASN A 252 -15.30 -7.12 -9.88
N GLY A 253 -15.32 -8.17 -9.06
CA GLY A 253 -14.15 -9.03 -8.84
C GLY A 253 -12.98 -8.32 -8.17
N PHE A 254 -13.27 -7.30 -7.36
CA PHE A 254 -12.27 -6.55 -6.59
C PHE A 254 -12.05 -7.21 -5.22
N PRO A 255 -10.84 -7.15 -4.65
CA PRO A 255 -10.62 -7.55 -3.28
C PRO A 255 -11.46 -6.69 -2.33
N PHE A 256 -12.05 -7.33 -1.34
CA PHE A 256 -12.78 -6.70 -0.26
C PHE A 256 -11.96 -6.80 1.03
N ARG A 257 -11.64 -5.66 1.64
CA ARG A 257 -11.05 -5.60 2.98
C ARG A 257 -12.13 -5.21 3.98
N PHE A 258 -12.38 -6.07 4.96
CA PHE A 258 -13.26 -5.75 6.07
C PHE A 258 -12.48 -4.94 7.11
N HIS A 259 -13.02 -3.77 7.46
CA HIS A 259 -12.51 -2.89 8.50
C HIS A 259 -13.68 -2.52 9.42
N VAL A 260 -13.75 -3.00 10.67
CA VAL A 260 -12.81 -3.85 11.43
C VAL A 260 -13.58 -4.59 12.54
N LEU A 261 -13.08 -5.73 13.02
CA LEU A 261 -13.74 -6.51 14.08
C LEU A 261 -13.56 -5.92 15.48
N VAL A 262 -12.32 -5.59 15.86
CA VAL A 262 -11.96 -5.09 17.20
C VAL A 262 -11.17 -3.80 17.06
N TRP A 263 -11.62 -2.73 17.70
CA TRP A 263 -10.93 -1.44 17.70
C TRP A 263 -11.32 -0.63 18.94
N GLY A 264 -10.46 0.23 19.49
CA GLY A 264 -10.76 1.12 20.62
C GLY A 264 -11.83 2.19 20.37
N ASN A 265 -12.07 2.52 19.11
CA ASN A 265 -12.95 3.60 18.72
C ASN A 265 -14.19 3.10 17.96
N GLN A 266 -15.21 3.96 17.87
CA GLN A 266 -16.49 3.67 17.20
C GLN A 266 -17.08 2.29 17.57
N GLN A 267 -16.92 1.93 18.85
CA GLN A 267 -17.48 0.74 19.45
C GLN A 267 -18.94 0.96 19.86
N PRO A 268 -19.71 -0.11 20.10
CA PRO A 268 -21.02 0.03 20.71
C PRO A 268 -20.90 0.41 22.20
N ALA A 269 -21.28 1.65 22.55
CA ALA A 269 -21.20 2.15 23.93
C ALA A 269 -22.01 1.33 24.96
N TRP A 270 -23.00 0.55 24.50
CA TRP A 270 -23.80 -0.31 25.37
C TRP A 270 -23.02 -1.52 25.93
N MET A 271 -21.89 -1.88 25.32
CA MET A 271 -20.98 -2.93 25.81
C MET A 271 -20.44 -2.64 27.21
N LYS A 272 -20.23 -1.36 27.54
CA LYS A 272 -19.64 -0.92 28.81
C LYS A 272 -20.46 -1.30 30.04
N GLY A 273 -21.78 -1.48 29.87
CA GLY A 273 -22.69 -1.85 30.96
C GLY A 273 -22.74 -3.34 31.28
N LEU A 274 -22.05 -4.18 30.49
CA LEU A 274 -22.11 -5.62 30.56
C LEU A 274 -20.98 -6.20 31.42
N SER A 275 -21.19 -7.41 31.94
CA SER A 275 -20.09 -8.19 32.53
C SER A 275 -19.10 -8.66 31.46
N ALA A 276 -17.86 -9.00 31.84
CA ALA A 276 -16.86 -9.51 30.89
C ALA A 276 -17.33 -10.77 30.13
N GLU A 277 -18.10 -11.65 30.79
CA GLU A 277 -18.70 -12.83 30.15
C GLU A 277 -19.74 -12.45 29.09
N GLU A 278 -20.60 -11.49 29.41
CA GLU A 278 -21.58 -10.96 28.44
C GLU A 278 -20.88 -10.22 27.30
N GLN A 279 -19.87 -9.38 27.58
CA GLN A 279 -19.08 -8.72 26.53
C GLN A 279 -18.43 -9.75 25.59
N LEU A 280 -17.85 -10.83 26.12
CA LEU A 280 -17.26 -11.87 25.29
C LEU A 280 -18.32 -12.59 24.43
N ALA A 281 -19.52 -12.82 24.96
CA ALA A 281 -20.63 -13.40 24.20
C ALA A 281 -21.05 -12.49 23.03
N GLU A 282 -21.17 -11.18 23.25
CA GLU A 282 -21.53 -10.21 22.20
C GLU A 282 -20.40 -10.04 21.17
N ILE A 283 -19.13 -10.10 21.59
CA ILE A 283 -18.00 -10.12 20.65
C ILE A 283 -18.07 -11.37 19.77
N THR A 284 -18.37 -12.52 20.36
CA THR A 284 -18.51 -13.78 19.61
C THR A 284 -19.66 -13.69 18.60
N GLU A 285 -20.83 -13.20 19.03
CA GLU A 285 -21.99 -12.98 18.15
C GLU A 285 -21.67 -12.01 17.02
N TRP A 286 -20.94 -10.91 17.29
CA TRP A 286 -20.49 -9.97 16.28
C TRP A 286 -19.60 -10.65 15.22
N PHE A 287 -18.63 -11.47 15.65
CA PHE A 287 -17.74 -12.19 14.74
C PHE A 287 -18.52 -13.19 13.88
N GLU A 288 -19.40 -14.00 14.49
CA GLU A 288 -20.25 -14.96 13.80
C GLU A 288 -21.17 -14.26 12.78
N ALA A 289 -21.78 -13.13 13.16
CA ALA A 289 -22.67 -12.37 12.29
C ALA A 289 -21.93 -11.79 11.06
N VAL A 290 -20.68 -11.34 11.23
CA VAL A 290 -19.84 -10.88 10.11
C VAL A 290 -19.45 -12.06 9.21
N ALA A 291 -18.99 -13.18 9.79
CA ALA A 291 -18.57 -14.36 9.04
C ALA A 291 -19.72 -14.98 8.22
N ASP A 292 -20.91 -15.13 8.83
CA ASP A 292 -22.10 -15.65 8.17
C ASP A 292 -22.57 -14.76 7.02
N ARG A 293 -22.42 -13.43 7.18
CA ARG A 293 -22.94 -12.45 6.22
C ARG A 293 -21.99 -12.21 5.06
N TYR A 294 -20.68 -12.28 5.30
CA TYR A 294 -19.63 -11.97 4.32
C TYR A 294 -18.63 -13.13 4.23
N PRO A 295 -19.00 -14.25 3.60
CA PRO A 295 -18.14 -15.44 3.55
C PRO A 295 -16.89 -15.25 2.67
N ASP A 296 -16.93 -14.34 1.69
CA ASP A 296 -15.82 -14.13 0.73
C ASP A 296 -15.04 -12.83 1.04
N ILE A 297 -14.62 -12.64 2.30
CA ILE A 297 -13.71 -11.56 2.70
C ILE A 297 -12.28 -11.92 2.27
N ASP A 298 -11.65 -11.06 1.45
CA ASP A 298 -10.27 -11.31 1.01
C ASP A 298 -9.26 -10.98 2.11
N TYR A 299 -9.51 -9.90 2.86
CA TYR A 299 -8.67 -9.42 3.95
C TYR A 299 -9.54 -9.00 5.14
N LEU A 300 -9.37 -9.65 6.29
CA LEU A 300 -10.11 -9.37 7.51
C LEU A 300 -9.21 -8.65 8.51
N GLU A 301 -9.48 -7.38 8.74
CA GLU A 301 -8.87 -6.64 9.83
C GLU A 301 -9.48 -7.12 11.14
N VAL A 302 -8.69 -7.88 11.91
CA VAL A 302 -9.14 -8.46 13.17
C VAL A 302 -9.03 -7.43 14.28
N VAL A 303 -7.89 -6.76 14.38
CA VAL A 303 -7.59 -5.76 15.40
C VAL A 303 -7.02 -4.51 14.74
N ASN A 304 -7.64 -3.37 14.99
CA ASN A 304 -7.12 -2.05 14.65
C ASN A 304 -6.54 -1.36 15.89
N GLU A 305 -5.43 -0.66 15.68
CA GLU A 305 -4.75 0.23 16.64
C GLU A 305 -4.40 -0.39 17.99
N PRO A 306 -3.85 -1.62 18.04
CA PRO A 306 -3.49 -2.26 19.31
C PRO A 306 -2.47 -1.45 20.12
N LEU A 307 -1.52 -0.76 19.49
CA LEU A 307 -0.51 0.03 20.22
C LEU A 307 -1.06 1.40 20.64
N HIS A 308 -2.00 1.95 19.88
CA HIS A 308 -2.36 3.36 19.98
C HIS A 308 -3.76 3.65 20.53
N ASP A 309 -4.76 2.85 20.18
CA ASP A 309 -6.14 3.01 20.66
C ASP A 309 -6.78 1.65 20.98
N PRO A 310 -6.30 0.94 22.02
CA PRO A 310 -6.88 -0.32 22.45
C PRO A 310 -8.27 -0.14 23.10
N PRO A 311 -9.13 -1.17 23.11
CA PRO A 311 -10.51 -1.13 23.62
C PRO A 311 -10.64 -1.08 25.15
N THR A 312 -9.86 -0.21 25.79
CA THR A 312 -9.82 -0.01 27.24
C THR A 312 -11.02 0.80 27.74
N ASP A 313 -11.37 0.63 29.02
CA ASP A 313 -12.31 1.53 29.69
C ASP A 313 -11.64 2.88 29.97
N GLN A 314 -11.54 3.71 28.92
CA GLN A 314 -11.10 5.09 29.09
C GLN A 314 -12.15 5.83 29.94
N THR A 315 -11.78 6.14 31.18
CA THR A 315 -12.68 6.73 32.20
C THR A 315 -13.30 8.09 31.81
N ASN A 316 -12.86 8.69 30.70
CA ASN A 316 -13.33 9.96 30.16
C ASN A 316 -14.03 9.85 28.79
N ASP A 317 -14.17 8.64 28.23
CA ASP A 317 -14.91 8.43 26.97
C ASP A 317 -16.27 7.77 27.25
N SER A 318 -17.34 8.56 27.12
CA SER A 318 -18.72 8.08 27.22
C SER A 318 -19.18 7.25 26.01
N GLY A 319 -18.38 7.21 24.93
CA GLY A 319 -18.63 6.43 23.72
C GLY A 319 -17.91 5.08 23.67
N SER A 320 -16.93 4.83 24.54
CA SER A 320 -16.19 3.56 24.57
C SER A 320 -17.04 2.40 25.11
N GLY A 321 -16.93 1.24 24.46
CA GLY A 321 -17.49 -0.04 24.89
C GLY A 321 -16.62 -0.78 25.93
N GLY A 322 -15.32 -0.47 26.02
CA GLY A 322 -14.43 -0.89 27.11
C GLY A 322 -14.39 -2.40 27.39
N TYR A 323 -14.14 -3.21 26.36
CA TYR A 323 -14.26 -4.67 26.42
C TYR A 323 -12.91 -5.42 26.34
N ILE A 324 -11.77 -4.74 26.52
CA ILE A 324 -10.44 -5.38 26.48
C ILE A 324 -10.30 -6.55 27.48
N GLU A 325 -10.87 -6.41 28.68
CA GLU A 325 -10.81 -7.44 29.73
C GLU A 325 -11.62 -8.69 29.37
N ALA A 326 -12.69 -8.55 28.59
CA ALA A 326 -13.46 -9.69 28.10
C ALA A 326 -12.65 -10.58 27.14
N LEU A 327 -11.68 -9.99 26.44
CA LEU A 327 -10.73 -10.67 25.57
C LEU A 327 -9.48 -11.17 26.33
N GLY A 328 -9.39 -10.97 27.64
CA GLY A 328 -8.26 -11.41 28.47
C GLY A 328 -7.31 -10.29 28.91
N GLY A 329 -7.57 -9.04 28.51
CA GLY A 329 -6.74 -7.89 28.88
C GLY A 329 -5.31 -7.99 28.34
N GLU A 330 -4.37 -7.29 28.98
CA GLU A 330 -2.94 -7.44 28.68
C GLU A 330 -2.45 -8.88 28.96
N GLY A 331 -3.01 -9.52 29.98
CA GLY A 331 -2.68 -10.90 30.35
C GLY A 331 -1.19 -11.13 30.63
N ILE A 332 -0.67 -12.32 30.30
CA ILE A 332 0.75 -12.66 30.57
C ILE A 332 1.66 -12.16 29.45
N SER A 333 1.19 -12.19 28.20
CA SER A 333 2.00 -11.77 27.05
C SER A 333 2.09 -10.25 26.90
N GLY A 334 1.24 -9.49 27.59
CA GLY A 334 1.00 -8.07 27.33
C GLY A 334 -0.06 -7.83 26.25
N TRP A 335 -0.39 -8.87 25.46
CA TRP A 335 -1.22 -8.80 24.27
C TRP A 335 -2.31 -9.90 24.21
N ASP A 336 -2.67 -10.49 25.36
CA ASP A 336 -3.58 -11.65 25.39
C ASP A 336 -4.95 -11.32 24.73
N TRP A 337 -5.42 -10.08 24.84
CA TRP A 337 -6.64 -9.62 24.14
C TRP A 337 -6.54 -9.65 22.61
N VAL A 338 -5.38 -9.29 22.05
CA VAL A 338 -5.13 -9.36 20.60
C VAL A 338 -5.07 -10.82 20.18
N ILE A 339 -4.31 -11.63 20.92
CA ILE A 339 -4.17 -13.07 20.65
C ILE A 339 -5.54 -13.73 20.66
N LYS A 340 -6.37 -13.45 21.67
CA LYS A 340 -7.72 -14.03 21.79
C LYS A 340 -8.63 -13.62 20.63
N ALA A 341 -8.62 -12.35 20.22
CA ALA A 341 -9.40 -11.89 19.08
C ALA A 341 -9.00 -12.62 17.79
N PHE A 342 -7.71 -12.82 17.58
CA PHE A 342 -7.20 -13.55 16.43
C PHE A 342 -7.48 -15.06 16.48
N GLU A 343 -7.41 -15.70 17.66
CA GLU A 343 -7.84 -17.10 17.85
C GLU A 343 -9.32 -17.28 17.48
N MET A 344 -10.18 -16.37 17.97
CA MET A 344 -11.61 -16.36 17.62
C MET A 344 -11.81 -16.16 16.12
N ALA A 345 -11.08 -15.23 15.49
CA ALA A 345 -11.17 -15.00 14.06
C ALA A 345 -10.74 -16.24 13.24
N ARG A 346 -9.70 -16.96 13.65
CA ARG A 346 -9.30 -18.23 13.01
C ARG A 346 -10.32 -19.36 13.18
N GLU A 347 -11.05 -19.38 14.29
CA GLU A 347 -12.08 -20.39 14.55
C GLU A 347 -13.37 -20.13 13.76
N ILE A 348 -13.77 -18.86 13.63
CA ILE A 348 -15.08 -18.45 13.13
C ILE A 348 -15.08 -18.20 11.61
N PHE A 349 -14.01 -17.61 11.05
CA PHE A 349 -13.99 -17.21 9.64
C PHE A 349 -13.49 -18.32 8.72
N PRO A 350 -13.88 -18.30 7.43
CA PRO A 350 -13.37 -19.24 6.44
C PRO A 350 -11.84 -19.24 6.35
N GLU A 351 -11.33 -20.45 6.10
CA GLU A 351 -9.93 -20.78 5.87
C GLU A 351 -9.11 -19.74 5.12
N ASP A 352 -9.67 -19.34 3.97
CA ASP A 352 -9.08 -18.56 2.91
C ASP A 352 -9.18 -17.05 3.15
N THR A 353 -9.92 -16.65 4.19
CA THR A 353 -9.91 -15.27 4.69
C THR A 353 -8.51 -14.96 5.22
N LYS A 354 -7.85 -13.90 4.74
CA LYS A 354 -6.53 -13.50 5.26
C LYS A 354 -6.69 -12.59 6.47
N LEU A 355 -6.21 -13.02 7.65
CA LEU A 355 -6.27 -12.20 8.87
C LEU A 355 -5.16 -11.16 8.88
N MET A 356 -5.51 -9.96 9.29
CA MET A 356 -4.55 -8.87 9.40
C MET A 356 -4.75 -8.02 10.63
N ILE A 357 -3.64 -7.44 11.08
CA ILE A 357 -3.57 -6.41 12.12
C ILE A 357 -3.29 -5.06 11.44
N ASN A 358 -3.75 -3.96 12.00
CA ASN A 358 -3.63 -2.62 11.40
C ASN A 358 -3.33 -1.58 12.48
N ASP A 359 -2.48 -0.59 12.20
CA ASP A 359 -2.16 0.48 13.14
C ASP A 359 -1.57 1.73 12.44
N TYR A 360 -1.67 2.89 13.09
CA TYR A 360 -1.10 4.17 12.62
C TYR A 360 0.28 4.45 13.22
N ASN A 361 0.96 5.47 12.69
CA ASN A 361 2.31 5.90 13.07
C ASN A 361 3.43 4.85 12.99
N ILE A 362 3.14 3.58 12.68
CA ILE A 362 4.13 2.51 12.54
C ILE A 362 5.28 2.89 11.60
N VAL A 363 4.95 3.41 10.41
CA VAL A 363 5.94 3.79 9.39
C VAL A 363 6.65 5.13 9.68
N ASN A 364 6.22 5.84 10.72
CA ASN A 364 6.72 7.15 11.10
C ASN A 364 7.59 7.12 12.38
N ASP A 365 7.60 6.01 13.12
CA ASP A 365 8.31 5.83 14.38
C ASP A 365 8.94 4.43 14.47
N GLN A 366 10.27 4.38 14.52
CA GLN A 366 11.04 3.13 14.63
C GLN A 366 10.68 2.33 15.89
N ASN A 367 10.41 2.99 17.02
CA ASN A 367 10.05 2.28 18.25
C ASN A 367 8.67 1.61 18.12
N ALA A 368 7.73 2.31 17.49
CA ALA A 368 6.41 1.76 17.22
C ALA A 368 6.51 0.56 16.25
N ALA A 369 7.37 0.65 15.23
CA ALA A 369 7.62 -0.47 14.32
C ALA A 369 8.23 -1.70 15.03
N GLU A 370 9.17 -1.49 15.95
CA GLU A 370 9.77 -2.57 16.76
C GLU A 370 8.74 -3.27 17.64
N GLU A 371 7.95 -2.51 18.40
CA GLU A 371 6.88 -3.07 19.24
C GLU A 371 5.81 -3.78 18.42
N TYR A 372 5.45 -3.23 17.25
CA TYR A 372 4.49 -3.85 16.35
C TYR A 372 5.00 -5.19 15.79
N VAL A 373 6.29 -5.27 15.45
CA VAL A 373 6.93 -6.53 15.03
C VAL A 373 6.95 -7.57 16.14
N GLU A 374 7.18 -7.17 17.41
CA GLU A 374 7.10 -8.09 18.55
C GLU A 374 5.71 -8.70 18.69
N LEU A 375 4.65 -7.87 18.59
CA LEU A 375 3.27 -8.34 18.58
C LEU A 375 2.98 -9.26 17.38
N ILE A 376 3.41 -8.90 16.18
CA ILE A 376 3.22 -9.73 14.98
C ILE A 376 3.88 -11.09 15.17
N LYS A 377 5.09 -11.16 15.73
CA LYS A 377 5.78 -12.43 16.01
C LYS A 377 5.01 -13.29 17.01
N LEU A 378 4.37 -12.71 18.03
CA LEU A 378 3.48 -13.46 18.95
C LEU A 378 2.31 -14.12 18.20
N LEU A 379 1.73 -13.44 17.21
CA LEU A 379 0.67 -13.98 16.37
C LEU A 379 1.20 -15.04 15.39
N GLN A 380 2.38 -14.84 14.80
CA GLN A 380 3.01 -15.81 13.90
C GLN A 380 3.40 -17.11 14.61
N ASP A 381 3.91 -17.02 15.85
CA ASP A 381 4.21 -18.17 16.71
C ASP A 381 2.97 -19.02 17.02
N ARG A 382 1.77 -18.45 16.83
CA ARG A 382 0.47 -19.12 16.99
C ARG A 382 -0.25 -19.40 15.68
N ARG A 383 0.32 -18.99 14.53
CA ARG A 383 -0.29 -19.07 13.19
C ARG A 383 -1.62 -18.32 13.06
N LEU A 384 -1.65 -17.13 13.64
CA LEU A 384 -2.87 -16.36 13.74
C LEU A 384 -2.96 -15.23 12.71
N ILE A 385 -1.86 -14.85 12.06
CA ILE A 385 -1.80 -13.67 11.19
C ILE A 385 -1.26 -14.01 9.81
N ASP A 386 -1.85 -13.40 8.78
CA ASP A 386 -1.46 -13.56 7.39
C ASP A 386 -0.85 -12.30 6.78
N ARG A 387 -1.29 -11.11 7.23
CA ARG A 387 -0.89 -9.82 6.64
C ARG A 387 -0.68 -8.73 7.69
N VAL A 388 0.18 -7.78 7.36
CA VAL A 388 0.46 -6.60 8.19
C VAL A 388 -0.15 -5.36 7.53
N GLY A 389 -0.97 -4.63 8.27
CA GLY A 389 -1.52 -3.34 7.85
C GLY A 389 -0.70 -2.19 8.43
N VAL A 390 -0.47 -1.17 7.62
CA VAL A 390 0.04 0.13 8.09
C VAL A 390 -0.87 1.22 7.54
N GLN A 391 -1.49 2.03 8.41
CA GLN A 391 -2.51 3.01 7.98
C GLN A 391 -1.96 4.04 6.99
N ALA A 392 -0.72 4.49 7.18
CA ALA A 392 -0.06 5.43 6.28
C ALA A 392 -0.79 6.80 6.14
N HIS A 393 -1.22 7.37 7.27
CA HIS A 393 -1.94 8.66 7.30
C HIS A 393 -1.06 9.92 7.32
N ALA A 394 -1.66 11.00 6.79
CA ALA A 394 -1.48 12.41 7.11
C ALA A 394 -0.05 12.95 6.95
N PHE A 395 0.59 12.58 5.85
CA PHE A 395 2.01 12.85 5.64
C PHE A 395 2.36 14.30 5.26
N SER A 396 1.40 15.23 5.26
CA SER A 396 1.63 16.57 4.75
C SER A 396 0.80 17.67 5.40
N ASN A 397 0.75 17.74 6.74
CA ASN A 397 0.65 19.03 7.43
C ASN A 397 0.94 18.89 8.93
N GLY A 398 2.04 19.52 9.35
CA GLY A 398 2.19 19.93 10.73
C GLY A 398 2.95 21.25 10.79
N SER A 399 2.32 22.26 11.37
CA SER A 399 3.01 23.30 12.15
C SER A 399 3.79 22.72 13.35
N ASN A 400 3.77 21.38 13.51
CA ASN A 400 4.57 20.56 14.42
C ASN A 400 5.50 19.58 13.68
N LEU A 401 5.76 19.72 12.37
CA LEU A 401 6.88 19.05 11.72
C LEU A 401 8.20 19.72 12.13
N THR A 402 8.53 19.65 13.42
CA THR A 402 9.90 19.85 13.90
C THR A 402 10.77 18.62 13.61
N SER A 403 10.21 17.55 13.05
CA SER A 403 10.96 16.42 12.50
C SER A 403 11.07 16.53 10.99
N SER A 404 12.08 17.26 10.52
CA SER A 404 12.58 17.27 9.14
C SER A 404 13.18 15.90 8.73
N SER A 405 12.60 14.77 9.15
CA SER A 405 13.24 13.45 9.13
C SER A 405 12.32 12.30 8.70
N ILE A 406 11.05 12.54 8.38
CA ILE A 406 10.14 11.50 7.85
C ILE A 406 9.90 11.80 6.37
N THR A 407 10.43 10.94 5.50
CA THR A 407 10.36 11.00 4.03
C THR A 407 9.85 9.67 3.48
N GLY A 408 9.52 9.61 2.18
CA GLY A 408 9.24 8.32 1.53
C GLY A 408 10.36 7.30 1.72
N GLU A 409 11.63 7.73 1.74
CA GLU A 409 12.79 6.87 1.97
C GLU A 409 12.81 6.29 3.41
N SER A 410 12.56 7.11 4.43
CA SER A 410 12.54 6.61 5.81
C SER A 410 11.39 5.62 6.03
N GLN A 411 10.23 5.89 5.44
CA GLN A 411 9.09 4.96 5.49
C GLN A 411 9.41 3.66 4.77
N ARG A 412 10.06 3.73 3.60
CA ARG A 412 10.52 2.55 2.86
C ARG A 412 11.46 1.70 3.71
N ALA A 413 12.36 2.31 4.48
CA ALA A 413 13.25 1.59 5.39
C ALA A 413 12.49 0.88 6.54
N ILE A 414 11.41 1.48 7.07
CA ILE A 414 10.55 0.81 8.06
C ILE A 414 9.78 -0.36 7.42
N LEU A 415 9.28 -0.21 6.19
CA LEU A 415 8.64 -1.32 5.46
C LEU A 415 9.62 -2.47 5.22
N ASP A 416 10.86 -2.17 4.83
CA ASP A 416 11.93 -3.16 4.70
C ASP A 416 12.19 -3.85 6.05
N TYR A 417 12.25 -3.11 7.15
CA TYR A 417 12.42 -3.67 8.50
C TYR A 417 11.28 -4.62 8.88
N ILE A 418 10.03 -4.18 8.80
CA ILE A 418 8.85 -5.00 9.13
C ILE A 418 8.85 -6.28 8.30
N TYR A 419 9.10 -6.17 6.99
CA TYR A 419 9.16 -7.33 6.11
C TYR A 419 10.33 -8.27 6.47
N ASN A 420 11.53 -7.74 6.75
CA ASN A 420 12.68 -8.58 7.08
C ASN A 420 12.51 -9.32 8.41
N GLU A 421 11.79 -8.75 9.36
CA GLU A 421 11.57 -9.36 10.68
C GLU A 421 10.39 -10.33 10.72
N THR A 422 9.41 -10.17 9.84
CA THR A 422 8.16 -10.95 9.87
C THR A 422 8.01 -11.86 8.65
N GLU A 423 8.65 -11.53 7.53
CA GLU A 423 8.42 -12.13 6.22
C GLU A 423 6.95 -12.06 5.76
N LEU A 424 6.14 -11.21 6.40
CA LEU A 424 4.75 -11.01 6.05
C LEU A 424 4.58 -9.84 5.09
N ASN A 425 3.57 -10.00 4.25
CA ASN A 425 3.20 -9.04 3.25
C ASN A 425 2.45 -7.86 3.89
N ILE A 426 2.77 -6.66 3.41
CA ILE A 426 2.29 -5.40 3.97
C ILE A 426 1.19 -4.81 3.08
N ILE A 427 0.19 -4.18 3.69
CA ILE A 427 -0.84 -3.41 3.00
C ILE A 427 -0.78 -1.98 3.54
N ALA A 428 -0.67 -0.99 2.65
CA ALA A 428 -0.93 0.40 3.05
C ALA A 428 -2.44 0.58 3.10
N THR A 429 -3.00 0.64 4.30
CA THR A 429 -4.44 0.43 4.52
C THR A 429 -5.25 1.70 4.40
N GLU A 430 -4.72 2.86 4.74
CA GLU A 430 -5.52 4.07 4.90
C GLU A 430 -4.77 5.32 4.39
N MET A 431 -4.06 5.17 3.28
CA MET A 431 -3.15 6.21 2.83
C MET A 431 -3.90 7.51 2.51
N ASP A 432 -3.47 8.61 3.13
CA ASP A 432 -3.89 9.94 2.75
C ASP A 432 -2.72 10.93 2.82
N ILE A 433 -2.70 11.84 1.85
CA ILE A 433 -1.66 12.84 1.67
C ILE A 433 -2.38 14.19 1.53
N ASP A 434 -2.23 15.01 2.56
CA ASP A 434 -2.80 16.34 2.71
C ASP A 434 -2.29 17.30 1.61
N GLY A 435 -3.16 18.23 1.22
CA GLY A 435 -2.73 19.49 0.59
C GLY A 435 -2.24 20.49 1.64
N ASN A 436 -2.24 21.77 1.31
CA ASN A 436 -1.96 22.83 2.28
C ASN A 436 -3.03 23.92 2.24
N PRO A 437 -4.06 23.83 3.11
CA PRO A 437 -5.18 24.77 3.12
C PRO A 437 -4.78 26.20 3.54
N SER A 438 -3.53 26.42 3.96
CA SER A 438 -3.01 27.75 4.26
C SER A 438 -2.46 28.47 3.01
N LEU A 439 -2.33 27.77 1.89
CA LEU A 439 -1.85 28.30 0.61
C LEU A 439 -3.02 28.61 -0.33
N SER A 440 -2.72 29.23 -1.48
CA SER A 440 -3.67 29.33 -2.58
C SER A 440 -4.01 27.93 -3.12
N ASP A 441 -5.18 27.75 -3.74
CA ASP A 441 -5.62 26.44 -4.25
C ASP A 441 -4.58 25.79 -5.18
N GLY A 442 -4.07 26.53 -6.18
CA GLY A 442 -3.03 26.00 -7.07
C GLY A 442 -1.72 25.62 -6.34
N SER A 443 -1.31 26.41 -5.35
CA SER A 443 -0.13 26.10 -4.53
C SER A 443 -0.36 24.90 -3.60
N SER A 444 -1.58 24.73 -3.08
CA SER A 444 -1.96 23.60 -2.25
C SER A 444 -1.96 22.30 -3.06
N GLN A 445 -2.49 22.33 -4.28
CA GLN A 445 -2.46 21.21 -5.21
C GLN A 445 -1.02 20.83 -5.61
N GLN A 446 -0.17 21.83 -5.88
CA GLN A 446 1.25 21.60 -6.17
C GLN A 446 1.99 20.97 -4.98
N PHE A 447 1.75 21.48 -3.77
CA PHE A 447 2.31 20.90 -2.55
C PHE A 447 1.85 19.45 -2.34
N GLN A 448 0.57 19.15 -2.57
CA GLN A 448 0.04 17.80 -2.49
C GLN A 448 0.70 16.87 -3.51
N LEU A 449 0.87 17.36 -4.76
CA LEU A 449 1.54 16.62 -5.82
C LEU A 449 2.98 16.23 -5.43
N GLU A 450 3.77 17.18 -4.91
CA GLU A 450 5.14 16.93 -4.45
C GLU A 450 5.17 15.84 -3.37
N LYS A 451 4.18 15.84 -2.48
CA LYS A 451 4.07 14.82 -1.42
C LYS A 451 3.65 13.46 -1.95
N TYR A 452 2.75 13.41 -2.93
CA TYR A 452 2.43 12.17 -3.64
C TYR A 452 3.67 11.61 -4.35
N GLN A 453 4.44 12.46 -5.04
CA GLN A 453 5.67 12.09 -5.74
C GLN A 453 6.75 11.57 -4.78
N GLU A 454 6.81 12.09 -3.56
CA GLU A 454 7.76 11.64 -2.54
C GLU A 454 7.34 10.31 -1.89
N ILE A 455 6.08 10.18 -1.51
CA ILE A 455 5.62 9.12 -0.58
C ILE A 455 5.04 7.93 -1.32
N PHE A 456 4.15 8.15 -2.29
CA PHE A 456 3.43 7.06 -2.95
C PHE A 456 4.37 6.01 -3.59
N PRO A 457 5.47 6.40 -4.29
CA PRO A 457 6.40 5.44 -4.87
C PRO A 457 7.06 4.52 -3.84
N ALA A 458 7.30 5.01 -2.62
CA ALA A 458 7.93 4.24 -1.55
C ALA A 458 7.14 2.98 -1.19
N TYR A 459 5.81 2.99 -1.36
CA TYR A 459 4.93 1.83 -1.13
C TYR A 459 4.65 1.09 -2.45
N TRP A 460 4.35 1.84 -3.51
CA TRP A 460 3.93 1.24 -4.79
C TRP A 460 5.04 0.37 -5.39
N SER A 461 6.31 0.80 -5.30
CA SER A 461 7.45 0.02 -5.80
C SER A 461 8.04 -0.96 -4.78
N HIS A 462 7.55 -0.96 -3.52
CA HIS A 462 8.09 -1.84 -2.48
C HIS A 462 7.69 -3.30 -2.73
N PRO A 463 8.62 -4.27 -2.81
CA PRO A 463 8.28 -5.64 -3.16
C PRO A 463 7.42 -6.35 -2.11
N ALA A 464 7.44 -5.88 -0.86
CA ALA A 464 6.63 -6.46 0.23
C ALA A 464 5.20 -5.90 0.32
N VAL A 465 4.88 -4.82 -0.38
CA VAL A 465 3.56 -4.17 -0.29
C VAL A 465 2.61 -4.79 -1.31
N GLU A 466 1.52 -5.44 -0.90
CA GLU A 466 0.57 -6.09 -1.82
C GLU A 466 -0.28 -5.07 -2.60
N GLY A 467 -0.61 -3.97 -1.96
CA GLY A 467 -1.47 -2.93 -2.52
C GLY A 467 -1.64 -1.75 -1.56
N ILE A 468 -2.29 -0.72 -2.07
CA ILE A 468 -2.53 0.54 -1.36
C ILE A 468 -4.03 0.82 -1.41
N THR A 469 -4.61 1.15 -0.26
CA THR A 469 -5.96 1.70 -0.16
C THR A 469 -5.83 3.15 0.27
N LEU A 470 -6.37 4.08 -0.52
CA LEU A 470 -6.45 5.47 -0.09
C LEU A 470 -7.65 5.67 0.86
N TRP A 471 -7.54 6.56 1.83
CA TRP A 471 -8.63 6.85 2.79
C TRP A 471 -9.53 8.01 2.34
N GLY A 472 -10.10 7.84 1.15
CA GLY A 472 -10.94 8.82 0.46
C GLY A 472 -10.22 9.51 -0.70
N TRP A 473 -10.98 10.03 -1.66
CA TRP A 473 -10.44 10.79 -2.80
C TRP A 473 -11.26 12.02 -3.19
N ARG A 474 -12.48 12.14 -2.65
CA ARG A 474 -13.41 13.26 -2.88
C ARG A 474 -13.72 13.97 -1.57
N PRO A 475 -14.13 15.26 -1.60
CA PRO A 475 -14.55 15.99 -0.42
C PRO A 475 -15.55 15.21 0.45
N GLY A 476 -15.45 15.42 1.76
CA GLY A 476 -16.20 14.65 2.76
C GLY A 476 -15.47 13.42 3.31
N LEU A 477 -14.17 13.27 3.04
CA LEU A 477 -13.28 12.35 3.76
C LEU A 477 -12.83 12.97 5.11
N TRP A 478 -12.30 12.17 6.02
CA TRP A 478 -11.97 12.62 7.39
C TRP A 478 -10.89 13.74 7.45
N ARG A 479 -9.96 13.77 6.50
CA ARG A 479 -8.93 14.80 6.30
C ARG A 479 -9.36 15.91 5.33
N ASN A 480 -10.67 16.11 5.13
CA ASN A 480 -11.20 17.13 4.20
C ASN A 480 -10.61 18.52 4.46
N ASP A 481 -10.53 18.94 5.72
CA ASP A 481 -10.00 20.26 6.12
C ASP A 481 -8.49 20.41 5.90
N LYS A 482 -7.80 19.32 5.52
CA LYS A 482 -6.41 19.31 5.11
C LYS A 482 -6.25 19.18 3.60
N GLU A 483 -7.35 19.23 2.85
CA GLU A 483 -7.39 19.10 1.40
C GLU A 483 -6.74 17.81 0.88
N ALA A 484 -6.86 16.70 1.63
CA ALA A 484 -6.32 15.40 1.22
C ALA A 484 -7.10 14.73 0.07
N PHE A 485 -8.24 15.29 -0.35
CA PHE A 485 -8.94 14.83 -1.55
C PHE A 485 -8.06 15.10 -2.78
N ILE A 486 -8.21 14.26 -3.80
CA ILE A 486 -7.46 14.37 -5.07
C ILE A 486 -8.39 14.56 -6.27
N VAL A 487 -9.69 14.62 -6.02
CA VAL A 487 -10.74 15.06 -6.95
C VAL A 487 -11.53 16.16 -6.26
N ASN A 488 -11.76 17.28 -6.92
CA ASN A 488 -12.52 18.42 -6.42
C ASN A 488 -14.03 18.14 -6.39
N GLU A 489 -14.79 18.97 -5.68
CA GLU A 489 -16.25 18.81 -5.53
C GLU A 489 -16.99 18.81 -6.88
N ASN A 490 -16.50 19.59 -7.85
CA ASN A 490 -17.05 19.67 -9.20
C ASN A 490 -16.70 18.46 -10.09
N GLY A 491 -15.87 17.52 -9.60
CA GLY A 491 -15.40 16.35 -10.32
C GLY A 491 -14.05 16.52 -11.04
N ASP A 492 -13.48 17.73 -11.05
CA ASP A 492 -12.17 17.96 -11.65
C ASP A 492 -11.08 17.27 -10.83
N HIS A 493 -10.11 16.68 -11.51
CA HIS A 493 -8.93 16.14 -10.84
C HIS A 493 -8.09 17.26 -10.23
N ARG A 494 -7.43 16.95 -9.11
CA ARG A 494 -6.28 17.72 -8.64
C ARG A 494 -5.01 17.15 -9.27
N LEU A 495 -3.94 17.94 -9.30
CA LEU A 495 -2.64 17.54 -9.86
C LEU A 495 -2.15 16.16 -9.37
N ALA A 496 -2.39 15.85 -8.10
CA ALA A 496 -2.04 14.55 -7.51
C ALA A 496 -2.78 13.35 -8.14
N MET A 497 -4.06 13.48 -8.50
CA MET A 497 -4.81 12.40 -9.17
C MET A 497 -4.26 12.14 -10.58
N ASP A 498 -3.96 13.20 -11.32
CA ASP A 498 -3.43 13.10 -12.69
C ASP A 498 -2.07 12.43 -12.68
N TRP A 499 -1.19 12.87 -11.79
CA TRP A 499 0.10 12.24 -11.59
C TRP A 499 -0.02 10.79 -11.13
N LEU A 500 -0.89 10.48 -10.16
CA LEU A 500 -1.10 9.13 -9.64
C LEU A 500 -1.49 8.16 -10.76
N ARG A 501 -2.41 8.57 -11.65
CA ARG A 501 -2.83 7.77 -12.79
C ARG A 501 -1.68 7.53 -13.76
N ALA A 502 -0.92 8.58 -14.12
CA ALA A 502 0.22 8.46 -15.02
C ALA A 502 1.34 7.57 -14.44
N TYR A 503 1.65 7.77 -13.15
CA TYR A 503 2.69 7.01 -12.44
C TYR A 503 2.34 5.52 -12.37
N VAL A 504 1.12 5.16 -11.96
CA VAL A 504 0.72 3.75 -11.87
C VAL A 504 0.69 3.08 -13.24
N ASP A 505 0.30 3.81 -14.29
CA ASP A 505 0.26 3.28 -15.65
C ASP A 505 1.66 2.92 -16.19
N THR A 506 2.69 3.70 -15.85
CA THR A 506 4.07 3.44 -16.32
C THR A 506 4.91 2.62 -15.34
N ALA A 507 4.54 2.55 -14.06
CA ALA A 507 5.33 1.85 -13.05
C ALA A 507 5.46 0.35 -13.36
N GLU A 508 6.69 -0.09 -13.64
CA GLU A 508 7.06 -1.51 -13.67
C GLU A 508 7.31 -2.00 -12.24
N VAL A 509 6.42 -2.88 -11.77
CA VAL A 509 6.47 -3.39 -10.40
C VAL A 509 6.90 -4.86 -10.41
N GLU A 510 8.06 -5.13 -9.81
CA GLU A 510 8.43 -6.47 -9.42
C GLU A 510 7.82 -6.78 -8.04
N LEU A 511 6.97 -7.80 -8.00
CA LEU A 511 6.72 -8.51 -6.76
C LEU A 511 7.89 -9.48 -6.56
N ASN A 512 8.36 -9.62 -5.32
CA ASN A 512 9.36 -10.64 -5.03
C ASN A 512 8.80 -12.01 -5.48
N ALA A 513 9.55 -12.79 -6.27
CA ALA A 513 9.07 -14.06 -6.85
C ALA A 513 8.73 -15.13 -5.79
N ALA A 514 8.99 -14.87 -4.50
CA ALA A 514 8.47 -15.65 -3.37
C ALA A 514 6.93 -15.69 -3.27
N TRP A 515 6.26 -14.80 -4.00
CA TRP A 515 4.87 -14.39 -3.81
C TRP A 515 3.84 -15.18 -4.61
N VAL A 516 3.88 -16.50 -4.53
CA VAL A 516 2.70 -17.28 -4.90
C VAL A 516 2.22 -18.16 -3.75
N ASP A 517 3.08 -18.76 -2.93
CA ASP A 517 2.62 -19.85 -2.04
C ASP A 517 3.53 -20.09 -0.83
N ARG A 518 4.23 -19.07 -0.30
CA ARG A 518 5.04 -19.27 0.93
C ARG A 518 4.23 -19.27 2.24
N TYR A 519 2.94 -18.94 2.13
CA TYR A 519 1.89 -19.43 3.00
C TYR A 519 0.75 -19.86 2.08
N ASP A 520 0.84 -21.09 1.57
CA ASP A 520 -0.27 -21.78 0.89
C ASP A 520 -1.07 -22.58 1.93
N PRO A 521 -2.18 -22.06 2.48
CA PRO A 521 -3.09 -22.88 3.27
C PRO A 521 -3.75 -24.00 2.43
N ILE A 522 -3.65 -23.99 1.09
CA ILE A 522 -4.17 -25.08 0.22
C ILE A 522 -3.28 -26.34 0.32
N ALA A 523 -2.05 -26.25 0.83
CA ALA A 523 -1.28 -27.43 1.25
C ALA A 523 -1.81 -28.04 2.57
N GLU A 524 -2.51 -27.26 3.41
CA GLU A 524 -2.97 -27.67 4.74
C GLU A 524 -4.48 -28.00 4.81
N TYR A 525 -5.30 -27.57 3.83
CA TYR A 525 -6.76 -27.75 3.87
C TYR A 525 -7.39 -28.58 2.76
N LYS A 526 -6.84 -29.78 2.58
CA LYS A 526 -7.65 -30.89 2.07
C LYS A 526 -8.18 -31.68 3.27
N PRO A 527 -9.48 -32.04 3.34
CA PRO A 527 -10.01 -33.02 4.30
C PRO A 527 -9.47 -34.45 4.05
N LYS A 528 -8.33 -34.57 3.38
CA LYS A 528 -7.66 -35.78 2.95
C LYS A 528 -6.19 -35.65 3.35
N PHE A 529 -5.79 -36.46 4.33
CA PHE A 529 -4.41 -36.55 4.79
C PHE A 529 -3.57 -37.32 3.77
N LEU A 530 -2.40 -36.78 3.42
CA LEU A 530 -1.37 -37.47 2.64
C LEU A 530 -0.13 -37.57 3.53
N GLY A 531 -0.03 -38.70 4.23
CA GLY A 531 1.06 -39.01 5.14
C GLY A 531 1.80 -40.28 4.73
N SER A 532 3.04 -40.40 5.19
CA SER A 532 3.86 -41.61 5.03
C SER A 532 4.37 -42.07 6.39
N ALA A 533 4.71 -43.36 6.47
CA ALA A 533 5.59 -43.84 7.54
C ALA A 533 6.89 -43.05 7.49
N TYR A 534 7.31 -42.52 8.64
CA TYR A 534 8.51 -41.72 8.78
C TYR A 534 9.60 -42.53 9.49
N SER A 535 10.83 -42.47 8.97
CA SER A 535 12.04 -42.87 9.69
C SER A 535 13.01 -41.69 9.74
N ALA A 536 13.88 -41.64 10.77
CA ALA A 536 14.78 -40.50 10.99
C ALA A 536 15.68 -40.17 9.77
N ASP A 537 15.90 -41.13 8.88
CA ASP A 537 16.73 -41.01 7.67
C ASP A 537 16.01 -40.29 6.49
N GLN A 538 14.73 -39.93 6.63
CA GLN A 538 13.90 -39.34 5.56
C GLN A 538 13.59 -37.84 5.76
N ALA A 539 14.23 -37.18 6.72
CA ALA A 539 13.85 -35.86 7.25
C ALA A 539 13.90 -34.70 6.25
N GLU A 540 14.90 -34.66 5.37
CA GLU A 540 15.31 -33.41 4.70
C GLU A 540 14.26 -32.87 3.70
N LEU A 541 13.27 -33.68 3.29
CA LEU A 541 12.23 -33.29 2.33
C LEU A 541 10.82 -33.75 2.71
N PHE A 542 10.62 -34.41 3.85
CA PHE A 542 9.34 -35.04 4.20
C PHE A 542 8.19 -34.03 4.29
N PHE A 543 8.45 -32.90 4.96
CA PHE A 543 7.46 -31.83 5.19
C PHE A 543 7.14 -31.00 3.95
N ASN A 544 7.94 -31.14 2.88
CA ASN A 544 7.64 -30.48 1.60
C ASN A 544 6.49 -31.16 0.85
N TYR A 545 6.18 -32.41 1.21
CA TYR A 545 5.21 -33.21 0.48
C TYR A 545 4.08 -33.73 1.37
N TRP A 546 4.35 -34.06 2.64
CA TRP A 546 3.41 -34.76 3.52
C TRP A 546 2.92 -33.91 4.70
N ASN A 547 1.64 -34.03 5.03
CA ASN A 547 0.96 -33.27 6.09
C ASN A 547 0.49 -34.14 7.28
N GLN A 548 0.91 -35.41 7.32
CA GLN A 548 0.70 -36.34 8.43
C GLN A 548 1.92 -37.25 8.60
N ILE A 549 2.36 -37.45 9.85
CA ILE A 549 3.39 -38.42 10.25
C ILE A 549 2.73 -39.65 10.86
N THR A 550 3.22 -40.83 10.46
CA THR A 550 2.99 -42.08 11.18
C THR A 550 4.32 -42.62 11.67
N PRO A 551 4.54 -42.82 12.98
CA PRO A 551 5.79 -43.33 13.50
C PRO A 551 5.92 -44.81 13.14
N GLU A 552 6.84 -45.15 12.24
CA GLU A 552 6.91 -46.48 11.63
C GLU A 552 7.14 -47.59 12.67
N ASN A 553 8.40 -47.90 12.99
CA ASN A 553 8.72 -48.88 14.02
C ASN A 553 8.79 -48.25 15.41
N ALA A 554 9.12 -46.95 15.50
CA ALA A 554 9.20 -46.23 16.76
C ALA A 554 7.90 -46.24 17.58
N GLY A 555 6.74 -46.34 16.91
CA GLY A 555 5.43 -46.43 17.59
C GLY A 555 5.06 -47.83 18.10
N LYS A 556 5.89 -48.85 17.86
CA LYS A 556 5.57 -50.24 18.23
C LYS A 556 5.99 -50.53 19.66
N TRP A 557 5.13 -51.24 20.41
CA TRP A 557 5.41 -51.59 21.80
C TRP A 557 6.75 -52.31 21.98
N GLY A 558 7.08 -53.31 21.15
CA GLY A 558 8.38 -54.00 21.24
C GLY A 558 9.60 -53.12 20.91
N SER A 559 9.41 -51.98 20.25
CA SER A 559 10.47 -50.99 19.97
C SER A 559 10.67 -50.02 21.14
N VAL A 560 9.59 -49.69 21.86
CA VAL A 560 9.66 -48.87 23.08
C VAL A 560 10.09 -49.70 24.29
N GLU A 561 9.61 -50.94 24.40
CA GLU A 561 9.86 -51.82 25.53
C GLU A 561 10.42 -53.18 25.09
N GLY A 562 11.70 -53.17 24.67
CA GLY A 562 12.39 -54.39 24.24
C GLY A 562 12.66 -55.41 25.36
N ALA A 563 12.66 -54.96 26.62
CA ALA A 563 12.77 -55.78 27.83
C ALA A 563 11.79 -55.24 28.88
N ARG A 564 11.18 -56.15 29.66
CA ARG A 564 10.17 -55.80 30.66
C ARG A 564 10.70 -54.71 31.60
N ASP A 565 9.87 -53.69 31.84
CA ASP A 565 10.14 -52.51 32.67
C ASP A 565 11.29 -51.62 32.17
N GLN A 566 11.70 -51.75 30.90
CA GLN A 566 12.76 -50.95 30.29
C GLN A 566 12.24 -50.17 29.08
N MET A 567 11.66 -49.02 29.37
CA MET A 567 11.08 -48.11 28.37
C MET A 567 12.15 -47.23 27.70
N ASN A 568 12.11 -47.16 26.38
CA ASN A 568 12.91 -46.26 25.56
C ASN A 568 12.01 -45.46 24.60
N TRP A 569 11.55 -44.30 25.09
CA TRP A 569 10.66 -43.41 24.35
C TRP A 569 11.39 -42.48 23.36
N ALA A 570 12.73 -42.48 23.35
CA ALA A 570 13.51 -41.40 22.74
C ALA A 570 13.17 -41.16 21.25
N GLU A 571 13.01 -42.22 20.47
CA GLU A 571 12.69 -42.10 19.04
C GLU A 571 11.24 -41.64 18.81
N LEU A 572 10.29 -42.22 19.57
CA LEU A 572 8.88 -41.87 19.47
C LEU A 572 8.60 -40.43 19.94
N ASP A 573 9.26 -40.01 21.02
CA ASP A 573 9.23 -38.64 21.54
C ASP A 573 9.81 -37.65 20.52
N ALA A 574 10.93 -38.01 19.88
CA ALA A 574 11.53 -37.16 18.85
C ALA A 574 10.60 -36.99 17.65
N MET A 575 9.93 -38.06 17.21
CA MET A 575 8.97 -37.99 16.10
C MET A 575 7.70 -37.22 16.46
N TYR A 576 7.19 -37.40 17.68
CA TYR A 576 6.05 -36.65 18.18
C TYR A 576 6.38 -35.15 18.33
N ALA A 577 7.54 -34.83 18.91
CA ALA A 577 8.03 -33.46 19.00
C ALA A 577 8.26 -32.85 17.62
N LEU A 578 8.77 -33.61 16.66
CA LEU A 578 8.96 -33.16 15.29
C LEU A 578 7.62 -32.88 14.60
N ALA A 579 6.60 -33.72 14.83
CA ALA A 579 5.25 -33.48 14.32
C ALA A 579 4.63 -32.22 14.94
N LYS A 580 4.82 -31.97 16.24
CA LYS A 580 4.37 -30.74 16.91
C LYS A 580 5.15 -29.51 16.43
N GLN A 581 6.47 -29.62 16.25
CA GLN A 581 7.35 -28.55 15.77
C GLN A 581 6.99 -28.12 14.35
N ASN A 582 6.76 -29.08 13.46
CA ASN A 582 6.35 -28.83 12.08
C ASN A 582 4.82 -28.71 11.95
N ARG A 583 4.12 -28.87 13.08
CA ARG A 583 2.66 -28.76 13.24
C ARG A 583 1.89 -29.55 12.15
N VAL A 584 2.30 -30.79 11.93
CA VAL A 584 1.61 -31.78 11.08
C VAL A 584 0.87 -32.81 11.93
N LYS A 585 -0.13 -33.49 11.36
CA LYS A 585 -0.92 -34.48 12.10
C LYS A 585 -0.09 -35.70 12.50
N PHE A 586 -0.21 -36.15 13.74
CA PHE A 586 0.44 -37.35 14.23
C PHE A 586 -0.56 -38.50 14.34
N ARG A 587 -0.34 -39.56 13.56
CA ARG A 587 -1.14 -40.77 13.57
C ARG A 587 -0.37 -41.92 14.20
N PHE A 588 -0.80 -42.38 15.37
CA PHE A 588 -0.21 -43.54 16.05
C PHE A 588 -0.60 -44.83 15.32
N HIS A 589 0.41 -45.58 14.84
CA HIS A 589 0.21 -46.64 13.85
C HIS A 589 -0.47 -47.91 14.38
N VAL A 590 -0.38 -48.22 15.67
CA VAL A 590 -1.10 -49.33 16.33
C VAL A 590 -0.71 -49.41 17.81
N LEU A 591 -1.65 -49.64 18.72
CA LEU A 591 -1.35 -49.87 20.15
C LEU A 591 -0.85 -51.30 20.43
N VAL A 592 -1.46 -52.32 19.83
CA VAL A 592 -1.08 -53.73 20.03
C VAL A 592 -0.90 -54.44 18.68
N TRP A 593 0.31 -54.93 18.39
CA TRP A 593 0.62 -55.61 17.13
C TRP A 593 1.31 -56.95 17.36
N GLY A 594 0.64 -58.05 17.02
CA GLY A 594 1.10 -59.40 17.37
C GLY A 594 2.48 -59.80 16.80
N ALA A 595 2.94 -59.18 15.69
CA ALA A 595 4.26 -59.51 15.13
C ALA A 595 5.45 -58.77 15.77
N GLN A 596 5.19 -57.71 16.54
CA GLN A 596 6.22 -56.81 17.11
C GLN A 596 5.85 -56.36 18.54
N GLN A 597 5.12 -57.20 19.26
CA GLN A 597 4.95 -57.09 20.70
C GLN A 597 6.25 -57.49 21.41
N PRO A 598 6.48 -57.03 22.66
CA PRO A 598 7.62 -57.46 23.43
C PRO A 598 7.64 -58.98 23.60
N SER A 599 8.79 -59.62 23.35
CA SER A 599 8.87 -61.08 23.34
C SER A 599 8.62 -61.73 24.70
N TRP A 600 8.88 -60.98 25.78
CA TRP A 600 8.66 -61.41 27.16
C TRP A 600 7.17 -61.55 27.52
N MET A 601 6.25 -60.96 26.75
CA MET A 601 4.80 -61.15 26.92
C MET A 601 4.39 -62.61 26.74
N ASN A 602 5.11 -63.37 25.90
CA ASN A 602 4.76 -64.76 25.59
C ASN A 602 4.97 -65.72 26.78
N ASP A 603 5.75 -65.31 27.78
CA ASP A 603 6.08 -66.11 28.95
C ASP A 603 5.12 -65.85 30.13
N LEU A 604 4.21 -64.88 30.00
CA LEU A 604 3.27 -64.48 31.04
C LEU A 604 1.94 -65.26 30.97
N PRO A 605 1.28 -65.52 32.13
CA PRO A 605 -0.11 -65.96 32.16
C PRO A 605 -1.06 -64.95 31.51
N GLU A 606 -2.18 -65.40 30.94
CA GLU A 606 -3.17 -64.54 30.26
C GLU A 606 -3.64 -63.34 31.10
N ALA A 607 -3.81 -63.52 32.41
CA ALA A 607 -4.23 -62.44 33.31
C ALA A 607 -3.16 -61.34 33.44
N GLU A 608 -1.88 -61.73 33.50
CA GLU A 608 -0.75 -60.79 33.57
C GLU A 608 -0.52 -60.12 32.21
N GLN A 609 -0.74 -60.82 31.09
CA GLN A 609 -0.68 -60.21 29.75
C GLN A 609 -1.69 -59.07 29.59
N LEU A 610 -2.91 -59.22 30.16
CA LEU A 610 -3.93 -58.18 30.08
C LEU A 610 -3.52 -56.94 30.88
N GLU A 611 -2.98 -57.12 32.09
CA GLU A 611 -2.48 -56.03 32.94
C GLU A 611 -1.39 -55.23 32.21
N GLU A 612 -0.43 -55.91 31.58
CA GLU A 612 0.66 -55.27 30.83
C GLU A 612 0.15 -54.51 29.59
N ILE A 613 -0.85 -55.03 28.89
CA ILE A 613 -1.50 -54.32 27.76
C ILE A 613 -2.18 -53.04 28.25
N GLU A 614 -2.88 -53.09 29.38
CA GLU A 614 -3.55 -51.92 29.96
C GLU A 614 -2.54 -50.86 30.40
N GLU A 615 -1.44 -51.26 31.04
CA GLU A 615 -0.36 -50.35 31.45
C GLU A 615 0.29 -49.66 30.24
N TRP A 616 0.57 -50.41 29.17
CA TRP A 616 1.10 -49.86 27.93
C TRP A 616 0.17 -48.80 27.31
N ILE A 617 -1.12 -49.12 27.16
CA ILE A 617 -2.11 -48.20 26.58
C ILE A 617 -2.20 -46.92 27.41
N ASN A 618 -2.23 -47.05 28.73
CA ASN A 618 -2.28 -45.89 29.63
C ASN A 618 -1.00 -45.03 29.52
N ALA A 619 0.18 -45.66 29.45
CA ALA A 619 1.44 -44.95 29.31
C ALA A 619 1.51 -44.15 28.00
N VAL A 620 1.05 -44.73 26.89
CA VAL A 620 0.96 -44.03 25.59
C VAL A 620 -0.02 -42.86 25.65
N ALA A 621 -1.21 -43.07 26.24
CA ALA A 621 -2.24 -42.04 26.35
C ALA A 621 -1.82 -40.87 27.25
N GLU A 622 -1.14 -41.14 28.38
CA GLU A 622 -0.62 -40.12 29.28
C GLU A 622 0.52 -39.31 28.62
N ARG A 623 1.38 -39.99 27.85
CA ARG A 623 2.54 -39.36 27.22
C ARG A 623 2.20 -38.53 25.99
N TYR A 624 1.18 -38.94 25.23
CA TYR A 624 0.76 -38.29 23.98
C TYR A 624 -0.74 -37.93 24.02
N PRO A 625 -1.15 -37.00 24.90
CA PRO A 625 -2.57 -36.70 25.15
C PRO A 625 -3.27 -36.03 23.96
N ASP A 626 -2.51 -35.42 23.05
CA ASP A 626 -3.03 -34.66 21.90
C ASP A 626 -2.82 -35.41 20.56
N VAL A 627 -2.72 -36.74 20.60
CA VAL A 627 -2.51 -37.53 19.37
C VAL A 627 -3.74 -37.42 18.46
N ASP A 628 -3.54 -37.09 17.18
CA ASP A 628 -4.66 -36.80 16.28
C ASP A 628 -5.46 -38.06 15.90
N TYR A 629 -4.74 -39.17 15.70
CA TYR A 629 -5.33 -40.46 15.31
C TYR A 629 -4.61 -41.62 16.00
N VAL A 630 -5.37 -42.64 16.39
CA VAL A 630 -4.84 -43.91 16.88
C VAL A 630 -5.45 -45.04 16.07
N GLU A 631 -4.61 -45.89 15.49
CA GLU A 631 -5.02 -47.20 15.02
C GLU A 631 -5.13 -48.13 16.23
N VAL A 632 -6.30 -48.75 16.42
CA VAL A 632 -6.57 -49.66 17.54
C VAL A 632 -6.56 -51.10 17.06
#